data_AF-A0A9D2KZ31-F1
#
_entry.id   AF-A0A9D2KZ31-F1
#
_cell.length_a   1.000
_cell.length_b   1.000
_cell.length_c   1.000
_cell.angle_alpha   90.00
_cell.angle_beta   90.00
_cell.angle_gamma   90.00
#
_symmetry.space_group_name_H-M   'P 1'
#
loop_
_entity.id
_entity.type
_entity.pdbx_description
1 polymer ?
#
loop_
_entity_poly.entity_id
_entity_poly.type
_entity_poly.pdbx_seq_one_letter_code
_entity_poly.pdbx_strand_id
1 'polypeptide(L)'
;MLGKIIDGKLTYPPHRIVLDGMQIFNPTEAQLLSAGYKTITETAMPEELAPEGQHYEATYADAGDAIMQGWELVENQASETEKTLDERVTALEQNQGALESAIEQALTP
;
A
#
# COMPACT_ATOMS: atom_id res chain seq x y z
N MET A 1 10.10 -17.30 -6.09
CA MET A 1 10.54 -15.92 -6.46
C MET A 1 11.74 -15.57 -5.61
N LEU A 2 12.70 -14.77 -6.10
CA LEU A 2 13.84 -14.31 -5.29
C LEU A 2 13.63 -12.87 -4.82
N GLY A 3 14.19 -12.52 -3.67
CA GLY A 3 14.17 -11.17 -3.11
C GLY A 3 15.33 -10.94 -2.15
N LYS A 4 15.49 -9.69 -1.74
CA LYS A 4 16.49 -9.27 -0.75
C LYS A 4 15.88 -8.19 0.13
N ILE A 5 16.12 -8.26 1.43
CA ILE A 5 15.75 -7.17 2.35
C ILE A 5 16.81 -6.08 2.28
N ILE A 6 16.41 -4.87 1.90
CA ILE A 6 17.25 -3.67 1.83
C ILE A 6 16.53 -2.59 2.62
N ASP A 7 17.17 -2.02 3.63
CA ASP A 7 16.59 -1.00 4.53
C ASP A 7 15.22 -1.41 5.09
N GLY A 8 15.09 -2.68 5.48
CA GLY A 8 13.86 -3.25 6.03
C GLY A 8 12.75 -3.51 5.01
N LYS A 9 13.01 -3.32 3.71
CA LYS A 9 12.01 -3.52 2.64
C LYS A 9 12.42 -4.65 1.71
N LEU A 10 11.43 -5.43 1.28
CA LEU A 10 11.62 -6.42 0.23
C LEU A 10 11.94 -5.72 -1.09
N THR A 11 13.07 -6.10 -1.70
CA THR A 11 13.49 -5.65 -3.02
C THR A 11 13.66 -6.86 -3.93
N TYR A 12 13.05 -6.79 -5.12
CA TYR A 12 13.19 -7.82 -6.15
C TYR A 12 14.50 -7.66 -6.93
N PRO A 13 15.03 -8.75 -7.50
CA PRO A 13 16.19 -8.71 -8.38
C PRO A 13 16.08 -7.64 -9.48
N PRO A 14 17.00 -6.68 -9.55
CA PRO A 14 17.06 -5.73 -10.65
C PRO A 14 17.63 -6.40 -11.90
N HIS A 15 17.44 -5.78 -13.06
CA HIS A 15 18.05 -6.22 -14.33
C HIS A 15 19.59 -6.15 -14.34
N ARG A 16 20.20 -5.45 -13.37
CA ARG A 16 21.64 -5.29 -13.23
C ARG A 16 22.06 -5.36 -11.77
N ILE A 17 23.07 -6.18 -11.47
CA ILE A 17 23.71 -6.25 -10.15
C ILE A 17 25.21 -5.97 -10.25
N VAL A 18 25.84 -5.69 -9.11
CA VAL A 18 27.29 -5.70 -8.96
C VAL A 18 27.67 -6.92 -8.12
N LEU A 19 28.52 -7.78 -8.67
CA LEU A 19 29.05 -8.96 -8.00
C LEU A 19 30.57 -8.98 -8.22
N ASP A 20 31.34 -9.09 -7.15
CA ASP A 20 32.81 -9.07 -7.19
C ASP A 20 33.42 -7.90 -7.97
N GLY A 21 32.79 -6.72 -7.88
CA GLY A 21 33.22 -5.51 -8.59
C GLY A 21 32.87 -5.47 -10.08
N MET A 22 32.23 -6.51 -10.63
CA MET A 22 31.76 -6.55 -12.02
C MET A 22 30.27 -6.24 -12.12
N GLN A 23 29.89 -5.52 -13.19
CA GLN A 23 28.48 -5.31 -13.53
C GLN A 23 27.96 -6.54 -14.30
N ILE A 24 26.94 -7.20 -13.73
CA ILE A 24 26.26 -8.32 -14.36
C ILE A 24 24.89 -7.85 -14.82
N PHE A 25 24.61 -8.05 -16.11
CA PHE A 25 23.32 -7.77 -16.72
C PHE A 25 22.54 -9.07 -16.89
N ASN A 26 21.24 -9.03 -16.61
CA ASN A 26 20.36 -10.20 -16.62
C ASN A 26 20.94 -11.36 -15.79
N PRO A 27 21.19 -11.14 -14.49
CA PRO A 27 21.86 -12.11 -13.65
C PRO A 27 21.10 -13.43 -13.58
N THR A 28 21.83 -14.54 -13.53
CA THR A 28 21.26 -15.86 -13.28
C THR A 28 20.85 -15.99 -11.82
N GLU A 29 20.00 -16.96 -11.52
CA GLU A 29 19.60 -17.29 -10.14
C GLU A 29 20.81 -17.54 -9.24
N ALA A 30 21.82 -18.29 -9.71
CA ALA A 30 23.03 -18.54 -8.94
C ALA A 30 23.82 -17.24 -8.64
N GLN A 31 23.89 -16.30 -9.59
CA GLN A 31 24.54 -15.01 -9.37
C GLN A 31 23.75 -14.13 -8.38
N LEU A 32 22.42 -14.22 -8.41
CA LEU A 32 21.55 -13.54 -7.44
C LEU A 32 21.74 -14.13 -6.03
N LEU A 33 21.77 -15.45 -5.89
CA LEU A 33 22.05 -16.12 -4.61
C LEU A 33 23.42 -15.68 -4.06
N SER A 34 24.47 -15.66 -4.89
CA SER A 34 25.79 -15.15 -4.49
C SER A 34 25.79 -13.66 -4.11
N ALA A 35 24.89 -12.85 -4.70
CA ALA A 35 24.70 -11.45 -4.33
C ALA A 35 23.82 -11.26 -3.07
N GLY A 36 23.41 -12.35 -2.41
CA GLY A 36 22.63 -12.35 -1.18
C GLY A 36 21.13 -12.20 -1.38
N TYR A 37 20.61 -12.47 -2.57
CA TYR A 37 19.17 -12.71 -2.76
C TYR A 37 18.80 -14.09 -2.21
N LYS A 38 17.56 -14.23 -1.74
CA LYS A 38 17.02 -15.45 -1.14
C LYS A 38 15.67 -15.77 -1.73
N THR A 39 15.25 -17.03 -1.64
CA THR A 39 13.90 -17.45 -2.02
C THR A 39 12.88 -16.80 -1.10
N ILE A 40 11.82 -16.25 -1.68
CA ILE A 40 10.66 -15.74 -0.96
C ILE A 40 9.65 -16.88 -0.83
N THR A 41 9.24 -17.15 0.39
CA THR A 41 8.15 -18.07 0.73
C THR A 41 6.92 -17.24 1.08
N GLU A 42 5.92 -17.33 0.21
CA GLU A 42 4.65 -16.64 0.38
C GLU A 42 3.72 -17.44 1.30
N THR A 43 3.02 -16.73 2.17
CA THR A 43 2.01 -17.30 3.07
C THR A 43 0.65 -16.80 2.61
N ALA A 44 -0.33 -17.70 2.53
CA ALA A 44 -1.69 -17.32 2.15
C ALA A 44 -2.21 -16.20 3.06
N MET A 45 -2.92 -15.23 2.46
CA MET A 45 -3.60 -14.18 3.20
C MET A 45 -4.63 -14.82 4.16
N PRO A 46 -4.79 -14.29 5.39
CA PRO A 46 -5.85 -14.72 6.28
C PRO A 46 -7.22 -14.67 5.59
N GLU A 47 -8.03 -15.73 5.77
CA GLU A 47 -9.41 -15.77 5.24
C GLU A 47 -10.40 -14.98 6.10
N GLU A 48 -10.04 -14.71 7.35
CA GLU A 48 -10.83 -13.88 8.25
C GLU A 48 -10.85 -12.43 7.75
N LEU A 49 -12.02 -11.81 7.76
CA LEU A 49 -12.16 -10.40 7.40
C LEU A 49 -11.39 -9.54 8.43
N ALA A 50 -10.62 -8.58 7.93
CA ALA A 50 -10.01 -7.57 8.79
C ALA A 50 -11.12 -6.80 9.54
N PRO A 51 -10.89 -6.41 10.81
CA PRO A 51 -11.81 -5.54 11.53
C PRO A 51 -12.11 -4.24 10.77
N GLU A 52 -13.26 -3.63 11.06
CA GLU A 52 -13.62 -2.34 10.49
C GLU A 52 -12.53 -1.30 10.78
N GLY A 53 -12.10 -0.57 9.74
CA GLY A 53 -11.02 0.40 9.86
C GLY A 53 -9.61 -0.19 9.75
N GLN A 54 -9.45 -1.50 9.50
CA GLN A 54 -8.13 -2.13 9.33
C GLN A 54 -8.00 -2.89 8.00
N HIS A 55 -6.77 -3.24 7.63
CA HIS A 55 -6.45 -4.17 6.54
C HIS A 55 -5.24 -5.04 6.90
N TYR A 56 -5.11 -6.19 6.22
CA TYR A 56 -3.89 -6.99 6.31
C TYR A 56 -2.83 -6.45 5.35
N GLU A 57 -1.66 -6.10 5.88
CA GLU A 57 -0.48 -5.71 5.11
C GLU A 57 0.54 -6.85 5.11
N ALA A 58 1.12 -7.15 3.94
CA ALA A 58 2.14 -8.17 3.81
C ALA A 58 3.47 -7.69 4.40
N THR A 59 4.03 -8.47 5.32
CA THR A 59 5.34 -8.21 5.92
C THR A 59 6.34 -9.28 5.47
N TYR A 60 7.63 -8.94 5.43
CA TYR A 60 8.67 -9.86 4.99
C TYR A 60 9.84 -9.85 5.98
N ALA A 61 10.24 -11.04 6.43
CA ALA A 61 11.33 -11.21 7.37
C ALA A 61 12.38 -12.20 6.86
N ASP A 62 13.64 -11.93 7.17
CA ASP A 62 14.75 -12.85 6.90
C ASP A 62 14.69 -14.02 7.87
N ALA A 63 14.55 -15.25 7.35
CA ALA A 63 14.47 -16.49 8.11
C ALA A 63 15.71 -17.39 7.90
N GLY A 64 16.87 -16.78 7.60
CA GLY A 64 18.11 -17.51 7.33
C GLY A 64 18.24 -17.85 5.85
N ASP A 65 17.73 -19.00 5.43
CA ASP A 65 17.87 -19.47 4.04
C ASP A 65 16.81 -18.90 3.08
N ALA A 66 15.74 -18.34 3.63
CA ALA A 66 14.62 -17.78 2.88
C ALA A 66 14.13 -16.47 3.49
N ILE A 67 13.33 -15.73 2.71
CA ILE A 67 12.52 -14.61 3.19
C ILE A 67 11.10 -15.12 3.35
N MET A 68 10.55 -15.01 4.56
CA MET A 68 9.19 -15.46 4.87
C MET A 68 8.24 -14.28 4.80
N GLN A 69 7.12 -14.45 4.09
CA GLN A 69 6.00 -13.53 4.13
C GLN A 69 5.12 -13.80 5.36
N GLY A 70 4.75 -12.74 6.06
CA GLY A 70 3.72 -12.71 7.09
C GLY A 70 2.64 -11.68 6.77
N TRP A 71 1.66 -11.59 7.65
CA TRP A 71 0.55 -10.64 7.56
C TRP A 71 0.39 -9.92 8.88
N GLU A 72 0.27 -8.60 8.82
CA GLU A 72 0.05 -7.74 9.97
C GLU A 72 -1.25 -6.96 9.78
N LEU A 73 -2.02 -6.77 10.86
CA LEU A 73 -3.19 -5.89 10.84
C LEU A 73 -2.73 -4.45 11.02
N VAL A 74 -3.05 -3.61 10.04
CA VAL A 74 -2.69 -2.20 10.01
C VAL A 74 -3.95 -1.37 9.97
N GLU A 75 -3.98 -0.30 10.77
CA GLU A 75 -5.05 0.70 10.76
C GLU A 75 -5.09 1.41 9.41
N ASN A 76 -6.28 1.51 8.83
CA ASN A 76 -6.51 2.33 7.65
C ASN A 76 -6.22 3.78 8.03
N GLN A 77 -5.41 4.46 7.22
CA GLN A 77 -5.35 5.91 7.33
C GLN A 77 -6.77 6.44 7.10
N ALA A 78 -7.24 7.27 8.03
CA ALA A 78 -8.51 7.95 7.86
C ALA A 78 -8.47 8.70 6.52
N SER A 79 -9.18 8.19 5.52
CA SER A 79 -9.46 9.00 4.35
C SER A 79 -10.27 10.20 4.82
N GLU A 80 -10.14 11.35 4.15
CA GLU A 80 -11.20 12.35 4.23
C GLU A 80 -12.48 11.58 3.89
N THR A 81 -13.37 11.46 4.88
CA THR A 81 -14.55 10.61 4.78
C THR A 81 -15.26 10.94 3.48
N GLU A 82 -15.29 10.01 2.53
CA GLU A 82 -16.10 10.19 1.35
C GLU A 82 -17.53 10.31 1.84
N LYS A 83 -18.07 11.53 1.77
CA LYS A 83 -19.46 11.78 2.13
C LYS A 83 -20.33 10.80 1.35
N THR A 84 -21.20 10.10 2.06
CA THR A 84 -22.20 9.25 1.44
C THR A 84 -23.04 10.06 0.45
N LEU A 85 -23.69 9.39 -0.50
CA LEU A 85 -24.57 10.07 -1.46
C LEU A 85 -25.62 10.93 -0.76
N ASP A 86 -26.20 10.44 0.34
CA ASP A 86 -27.20 11.17 1.10
C ASP A 86 -26.62 12.42 1.77
N GLU A 87 -25.45 12.32 2.40
CA GLU A 87 -24.76 13.46 3.00
C GLU A 87 -24.36 14.51 1.94
N ARG A 88 -23.99 14.06 0.74
CA ARG A 88 -23.70 14.95 -0.39
C ARG A 88 -24.95 15.66 -0.88
N VAL A 89 -26.08 14.97 -0.99
CA VAL A 89 -27.36 15.55 -1.41
C VAL A 89 -27.86 16.55 -0.37
N THR A 90 -27.88 16.19 0.91
CA THR A 90 -28.29 17.11 1.98
C THR A 90 -27.42 18.38 2.01
N ALA A 91 -26.11 18.25 1.83
CA ALA A 91 -25.22 19.41 1.77
C ALA A 91 -25.51 20.33 0.56
N LEU A 92 -25.87 19.74 -0.59
CA LEU A 92 -26.25 20.52 -1.77
C LEU A 92 -27.57 21.27 -1.57
N GLU A 93 -28.58 20.63 -0.99
CA GLU A 93 -29.88 21.25 -0.69
C GLU A 93 -29.74 22.41 0.30
N GLN A 94 -28.93 22.25 1.36
CA GLN A 94 -28.65 23.32 2.32
C GLN A 94 -27.94 24.50 1.66
N ASN A 95 -26.94 24.24 0.82
CA ASN A 95 -26.23 25.29 0.09
C ASN A 95 -27.15 26.04 -0.88
N GLN A 96 -28.07 25.33 -1.53
CA GLN A 96 -29.05 25.94 -2.42
C GLN A 96 -30.00 26.87 -1.66
N GLY A 97 -30.55 26.43 -0.53
CA GLY A 97 -31.42 27.29 0.29
C GLY A 97 -30.71 28.52 0.86
N ALA A 98 -29.42 28.38 1.24
CA ALA A 98 -28.60 29.50 1.68
C ALA A 98 -28.33 30.51 0.55
N LEU A 99 -28.09 30.02 -0.68
CA LEU A 99 -27.91 30.87 -1.85
C LEU A 99 -29.18 31.62 -2.21
N GLU A 100 -30.34 30.94 -2.21
CA GLU A 100 -31.64 31.55 -2.47
C GLU A 100 -31.93 32.66 -1.44
N SER A 101 -31.69 32.40 -0.16
CA SER A 101 -31.85 33.38 0.91
C SER A 101 -30.92 34.60 0.74
N ALA A 102 -29.68 34.38 0.32
CA ALA A 102 -28.72 35.46 0.08
C ALA A 102 -29.12 36.32 -1.13
N ILE A 103 -29.65 35.70 -2.18
CA ILE A 103 -30.17 36.41 -3.36
C ILE A 103 -31.40 37.26 -2.97
N GLU A 104 -32.33 36.73 -2.19
CA GLU A 104 -33.49 37.49 -1.71
C GLU A 104 -33.07 38.71 -0.88
N GLN A 105 -32.13 38.54 0.05
CA GLN A 105 -31.59 39.67 0.82
C GLN A 105 -30.91 40.73 -0.05
N ALA A 106 -30.16 40.32 -1.08
CA ALA A 106 -29.50 41.25 -2.00
C ALA A 106 -30.48 42.00 -2.93
N LEU A 107 -31.69 41.46 -3.13
CA LEU A 107 -32.75 42.05 -3.96
C LEU A 107 -33.76 42.87 -3.15
N THR A 108 -33.63 42.88 -1.81
CA THR A 108 -34.47 43.72 -0.94
C THR A 108 -33.70 45.02 -0.63
N PRO A 109 -34.19 46.22 -1.05
CA PRO A 109 -33.47 47.49 -0.92
C PRO A 109 -33.34 48.00 0.52
#